data_AF-A0A9E2LGJ5-F1
#
_entry.id   AF-A0A9E2LGJ5-F1
#
_cell.length_a   1.000
_cell.length_b   1.000
_cell.length_c   1.000
_cell.angle_alpha   90.00
_cell.angle_beta   90.00
_cell.angle_gamma   90.00
#
_symmetry.space_group_name_H-M   'P 1'
#
loop_
_entity.id
_entity.type
_entity.pdbx_description
1 polymer ?
#
loop_
_entity_poly.entity_id
_entity_poly.type
_entity_poly.pdbx_seq_one_letter_code
_entity_poly.pdbx_strand_id
1 'polypeptide(L)'
;MTDAAPATTPLTFTDNPMNPLEDLLYAGLADPAQMGAFERIMLEADLYAVPEPDSPGGTPGDDGAKVLRPGEQLILRGVVLNDGRNTVTLFTDPRRATQMF
;
A
#
# COMPACT_ATOMS: atom_id res chain seq x y z
N MET A 1 -8.24 23.45 27.24
CA MET A 1 -7.96 22.23 26.44
C MET A 1 -8.98 22.20 25.32
N THR A 2 -8.56 22.52 24.11
CA THR A 2 -9.43 22.50 22.92
C THR A 2 -9.05 21.25 22.15
N ASP A 3 -9.99 20.33 22.03
CA ASP A 3 -9.86 19.08 21.29
C ASP A 3 -9.77 19.41 19.79
N ALA A 4 -8.59 19.20 19.20
CA ALA A 4 -8.39 19.37 17.77
C ALA A 4 -8.83 18.08 17.10
N ALA A 5 -10.04 18.07 16.53
CA ALA A 5 -10.47 17.00 15.65
C ALA A 5 -9.42 16.80 14.55
N PRO A 6 -8.92 15.57 14.33
CA PRO A 6 -7.91 15.34 13.29
C PRO A 6 -8.51 15.75 11.95
N ALA A 7 -7.83 16.67 11.26
CA ALA A 7 -8.20 17.11 9.93
C ALA A 7 -8.30 15.86 9.04
N THR A 8 -9.51 15.54 8.61
CA THR A 8 -9.77 14.47 7.66
C THR A 8 -9.34 15.00 6.30
N THR A 9 -8.05 14.94 6.00
CA THR A 9 -7.58 15.19 4.64
C THR A 9 -8.31 14.19 3.75
N PRO A 10 -9.12 14.64 2.78
CA PRO A 10 -9.81 13.72 1.88
C PRO A 10 -8.74 12.87 1.19
N LEU A 11 -8.87 11.55 1.28
CA LEU A 11 -8.08 10.63 0.46
C LEU A 11 -8.39 11.00 -0.99
N THR A 12 -7.46 11.69 -1.64
CA THR A 12 -7.59 12.09 -3.03
C THR A 12 -7.07 10.93 -3.85
N PHE A 13 -7.98 10.05 -4.27
CA PHE A 13 -7.66 8.93 -5.12
C PHE A 13 -7.28 9.46 -6.51
N THR A 14 -6.14 9.03 -7.06
CA THR A 14 -5.79 9.34 -8.46
C THR A 14 -6.83 8.69 -9.37
N ASP A 15 -7.48 9.43 -10.29
CA ASP A 15 -8.54 8.97 -11.21
C ASP A 15 -8.13 7.84 -12.21
N ASN A 16 -7.13 7.03 -11.86
CA ASN A 16 -6.55 5.99 -12.67
C ASN A 16 -6.46 4.69 -11.86
N PRO A 17 -7.56 3.91 -11.75
CA PRO A 17 -7.50 2.55 -11.24
C PRO A 17 -6.55 1.72 -12.10
N MET A 18 -5.65 0.99 -11.45
CA MET A 18 -4.60 0.22 -12.12
C MET A 18 -4.95 -1.27 -12.19
N ASN A 19 -5.87 -1.74 -11.35
CA ASN A 19 -6.30 -3.14 -11.31
C ASN A 19 -7.80 -3.25 -10.94
N PRO A 20 -8.43 -4.42 -11.18
CA PRO A 20 -9.86 -4.62 -10.91
C PRO A 20 -10.27 -4.43 -9.44
N LEU A 21 -9.37 -4.65 -8.48
CA LEU A 21 -9.67 -4.40 -7.06
C LEU A 21 -9.81 -2.90 -6.81
N GLU A 22 -8.95 -2.08 -7.41
CA GLU A 22 -9.08 -0.63 -7.35
C GLU A 22 -10.40 -0.17 -7.99
N ASP A 23 -10.77 -0.69 -9.17
CA ASP A 23 -12.07 -0.38 -9.81
C ASP A 23 -13.25 -0.64 -8.86
N LEU A 24 -13.24 -1.78 -8.18
CA LEU A 24 -14.28 -2.14 -7.21
C LEU A 24 -14.27 -1.22 -5.98
N LEU A 25 -13.10 -0.73 -5.55
CA LEU A 25 -13.02 0.26 -4.48
C LEU A 25 -13.68 1.57 -4.91
N TYR A 26 -13.39 2.09 -6.09
CA TYR A 26 -14.05 3.31 -6.59
C TYR A 26 -15.56 3.12 -6.69
N ALA A 27 -16.01 1.98 -7.21
CA ALA A 27 -17.42 1.65 -7.30
C ALA A 27 -18.10 1.58 -5.92
N GLY A 28 -17.47 0.95 -4.94
CA GLY A 28 -17.97 0.88 -3.56
C GLY A 28 -17.97 2.22 -2.82
N LEU A 29 -17.02 3.10 -3.12
CA LEU A 29 -16.99 4.46 -2.59
C LEU A 29 -18.07 5.37 -3.21
N ALA A 30 -18.39 5.15 -4.49
CA ALA A 30 -19.46 5.87 -5.17
C ALA A 30 -20.86 5.35 -4.78
N ASP A 31 -20.98 4.04 -4.51
CA ASP A 31 -22.22 3.37 -4.12
C ASP A 31 -21.94 2.31 -3.04
N PRO A 32 -22.34 2.57 -1.78
CA PRO A 32 -22.11 1.64 -0.66
C PRO A 32 -22.69 0.24 -0.88
N ALA A 33 -23.72 0.08 -1.72
CA ALA A 33 -24.27 -1.23 -2.05
C ALA A 33 -23.28 -2.14 -2.80
N GLN A 34 -22.24 -1.55 -3.42
CA GLN A 34 -21.22 -2.26 -4.18
C GLN A 34 -19.99 -2.62 -3.33
N MET A 35 -19.89 -2.13 -2.09
CA MET A 35 -18.72 -2.35 -1.22
C MET A 35 -18.45 -3.83 -0.95
N GLY A 36 -19.50 -4.66 -0.83
CA GLY A 36 -19.34 -6.09 -0.56
C GLY A 36 -18.59 -6.86 -1.67
N ALA A 37 -18.54 -6.35 -2.90
CA ALA A 37 -17.74 -6.93 -3.97
C ALA A 37 -16.24 -6.63 -3.77
N PHE A 38 -15.90 -5.39 -3.42
CA PHE A 38 -14.54 -4.98 -3.08
C PHE A 38 -14.00 -5.80 -1.91
N GLU A 39 -14.75 -5.88 -0.80
CA GLU A 39 -14.32 -6.57 0.43
C GLU A 39 -13.98 -8.05 0.18
N ARG A 40 -14.75 -8.72 -0.68
CA ARG A 40 -14.49 -10.12 -1.03
C ARG A 40 -13.21 -10.30 -1.82
N ILE A 41 -13.02 -9.49 -2.87
CA ILE A 41 -11.84 -9.59 -3.74
C ILE A 41 -10.58 -9.15 -3.00
N MET A 42 -10.68 -8.18 -2.08
CA MET A 42 -9.55 -7.74 -1.26
C MET A 42 -8.90 -8.89 -0.48
N LEU A 43 -9.69 -9.86 -0.02
CA LEU A 43 -9.18 -11.01 0.75
C LEU A 43 -8.39 -12.01 -0.10
N GLU A 44 -8.58 -11.99 -1.42
CA GLU A 44 -7.92 -12.88 -2.38
C GLU A 44 -6.81 -12.17 -3.16
N ALA A 45 -6.68 -10.85 -2.99
CA ALA A 45 -5.76 -10.04 -3.75
C ALA A 45 -4.31 -10.21 -3.26
N ASP A 46 -3.39 -10.30 -4.21
CA ASP A 46 -1.98 -10.17 -3.94
C ASP A 46 -1.66 -8.73 -3.50
N LEU A 47 -0.93 -8.61 -2.39
CA LEU A 47 -0.44 -7.34 -1.88
C LEU A 47 1.08 -7.27 -2.03
N TYR A 48 1.56 -6.12 -2.48
CA TYR A 48 2.96 -5.87 -2.72
C TYR A 48 3.50 -4.92 -1.64
N ALA A 49 4.62 -5.28 -1.03
CA ALA A 49 5.37 -4.40 -0.14
C ALA A 49 6.71 -4.06 -0.80
N VAL A 50 7.24 -2.87 -0.48
CA VAL A 50 8.51 -2.41 -1.02
C VAL A 50 9.53 -2.38 0.11
N PRO A 51 10.75 -2.91 -0.07
CA PRO A 51 11.83 -2.73 0.88
C PRO A 51 12.26 -1.25 1.01
N GLU A 52 12.80 -0.87 2.16
CA GLU A 52 13.43 0.43 2.34
C GLU A 52 14.65 0.55 1.39
N PRO A 53 14.91 1.71 0.77
CA PRO A 53 16.13 1.91 -0.02
C PRO A 53 17.37 1.57 0.81
N ASP A 54 18.40 1.09 0.13
CA ASP A 54 19.69 0.71 0.72
C ASP A 54 19.61 -0.44 1.74
N SER A 55 18.43 -1.02 1.96
CA SER A 55 18.25 -2.27 2.72
C SER A 55 18.52 -3.50 1.83
N PRO A 56 18.82 -4.68 2.41
CA PRO A 56 18.92 -5.92 1.65
C PRO A 56 17.66 -6.19 0.81
N GLY A 57 17.79 -6.06 -0.52
CA GLY A 57 16.67 -6.23 -1.47
C GLY A 57 15.98 -4.94 -1.90
N GLY A 58 16.41 -3.78 -1.38
CA GLY A 58 15.92 -2.45 -1.75
C GLY A 58 16.73 -1.71 -2.81
N THR A 59 17.75 -2.35 -3.40
CA THR A 59 18.52 -1.77 -4.49
C THR A 59 17.74 -1.88 -5.81
N PRO A 60 17.46 -0.77 -6.52
CA PRO A 60 16.78 -0.81 -7.82
C PRO A 60 17.56 -1.67 -8.84
N GLY A 61 16.86 -2.55 -9.55
CA GLY A 61 17.45 -3.44 -10.57
C GLY A 61 17.81 -4.85 -10.08
N ASP A 62 17.65 -5.15 -8.78
CA ASP A 62 17.64 -6.52 -8.26
C ASP A 62 16.27 -7.18 -8.59
N ASP A 63 15.96 -7.38 -9.88
CA ASP A 63 14.73 -8.06 -10.28
C ASP A 63 14.80 -9.56 -9.98
N GLY A 64 13.71 -10.13 -9.43
CA GLY A 64 13.54 -11.57 -9.23
C GLY A 64 13.54 -12.02 -7.76
N ALA A 65 13.70 -13.33 -7.55
CA ALA A 65 13.68 -13.91 -6.21
C ALA A 65 15.03 -13.68 -5.50
N LYS A 66 14.98 -13.11 -4.28
CA LYS A 66 16.15 -12.92 -3.42
C LYS A 66 16.07 -13.81 -2.20
N VAL A 67 17.17 -14.51 -1.89
CA VAL A 67 17.32 -15.30 -0.67
C VAL A 67 18.12 -14.48 0.34
N LEU A 68 17.53 -14.23 1.51
CA LEU A 68 18.23 -13.57 2.62
C LEU A 68 19.27 -14.51 3.22
N ARG A 69 20.45 -13.99 3.51
CA ARG A 69 21.49 -14.72 4.24
C ARG A 69 21.15 -14.80 5.73
N PRO A 70 21.68 -15.79 6.46
CA PRO A 70 21.56 -15.81 7.92
C PRO A 70 22.05 -14.49 8.54
N GLY A 71 21.18 -13.83 9.31
CA GLY A 71 21.46 -12.55 9.95
C GLY A 71 21.04 -11.31 9.14
N GLU A 72 20.68 -11.45 7.86
CA GLU A 72 20.08 -10.35 7.09
C GLU A 72 18.61 -10.16 7.48
N GLN A 73 18.18 -8.90 7.53
CA GLN A 73 16.80 -8.51 7.80
C GLN A 73 16.24 -7.74 6.61
N LEU A 74 15.04 -8.13 6.17
CA LEU A 74 14.27 -7.36 5.21
C LEU A 74 13.60 -6.20 5.95
N ILE A 75 13.94 -4.98 5.57
CA ILE A 75 13.32 -3.77 6.10
C ILE A 75 12.30 -3.32 5.08
N LEU A 76 11.03 -3.29 5.45
CA LEU A 76 9.96 -2.82 4.59
C LEU A 76 9.74 -1.33 4.77
N ARG A 77 9.48 -0.65 3.66
CA ARG A 77 9.23 0.78 3.66
C ARG A 77 7.95 1.10 4.42
N GLY A 78 8.11 1.96 5.41
CA GLY A 78 7.02 2.42 6.26
C GLY A 78 6.46 3.78 5.86
N VAL A 79 5.24 4.05 6.30
CA VAL A 79 4.65 5.39 6.36
C VAL A 79 4.29 5.71 7.80
N VAL A 80 4.41 6.98 8.17
CA VAL A 80 3.96 7.50 9.46
C VAL A 80 2.50 7.90 9.30
N LEU A 81 1.62 7.29 10.09
CA LEU A 81 0.21 7.64 10.16
C LEU A 81 0.01 8.95 10.94
N ASN A 82 -1.15 9.58 10.78
CA ASN A 82 -1.49 10.84 11.47
C ASN A 82 -1.44 10.75 13.00
N ASP A 83 -1.53 9.54 13.57
CA ASP A 83 -1.42 9.26 15.00
C ASP A 83 0.02 8.98 15.46
N GLY A 84 1.00 9.17 14.58
CA GLY A 84 2.43 8.98 14.85
C GLY A 84 2.91 7.54 14.80
N ARG A 85 2.04 6.56 14.49
CA ARG A 85 2.44 5.17 14.33
C ARG A 85 3.10 4.92 12.97
N ASN A 86 4.16 4.11 12.98
CA ASN A 86 4.73 3.57 11.75
C ASN A 86 3.96 2.33 11.31
N THR A 87 3.58 2.28 10.03
CA THR A 87 3.01 1.09 9.40
C THR A 87 3.72 0.79 8.09
N VAL A 88 3.66 -0.46 7.63
CA VAL A 88 4.17 -0.85 6.31
C VAL A 88 3.21 -0.36 5.22
N THR A 89 3.77 0.14 4.11
CA THR A 89 2.97 0.48 2.93
C THR A 89 2.73 -0.77 2.09
N LEU A 90 1.46 -1.05 1.79
CA LEU A 90 1.05 -2.13 0.91
C LEU A 90 0.39 -1.56 -0.34
N PHE A 91 0.70 -2.16 -1.48
CA PHE A 91 0.18 -1.78 -2.78
C PHE A 91 -0.64 -2.94 -3.36
N THR A 92 -1.72 -2.62 -4.05
CA THR A 92 -2.55 -3.60 -4.79
C THR A 92 -2.07 -3.80 -6.22
N ASP A 93 -1.11 -2.98 -6.68
CA ASP A 93 -0.49 -3.09 -8.00
C ASP A 93 1.04 -2.94 -7.90
N PRO A 94 1.83 -3.83 -8.52
CA PRO A 94 3.29 -3.76 -8.47
C PRO A 94 3.85 -2.54 -9.22
N ARG A 95 3.11 -1.95 -10.16
CA ARG A 95 3.54 -0.72 -10.85
C ARG A 95 3.50 0.50 -9.92
N ARG A 96 2.62 0.53 -8.91
CA ARG A 96 2.65 1.57 -7.88
C ARG A 96 3.81 1.38 -6.93
N ALA A 97 4.11 0.13 -6.58
CA ALA A 97 5.26 -0.24 -5.76
C ALA A 97 6.59 0.19 -6.41
N THR A 98 6.74 0.04 -7.73
CA THR A 98 7.96 0.44 -8.45
C THR A 98 8.16 1.95 -8.57
N GLN A 99 7.10 2.77 -8.55
CA GLN A 99 7.20 4.24 -8.53
C GLN A 99 7.82 4.81 -7.25
N MET A 100 8.03 3.97 -6.24
CA MET A 100 8.62 4.37 -4.96
C MET A 100 10.16 4.37 -4.98
N PHE A 101 10.78 3.78 -6.00
CA PHE A 101 12.23 3.82 -6.23
C PHE A 101 12.62 5.00 -7.11
#